data_AF-A0A966RH95-F1
#
_entry.id   AF-A0A966RH95-F1
#
_cell.length_a   1.000
_cell.length_b   1.000
_cell.length_c   1.000
_cell.angle_alpha   90.00
_cell.angle_beta   90.00
_cell.angle_gamma   90.00
#
_symmetry.space_group_name_H-M   'P 1'
#
loop_
_entity.id
_entity.type
_entity.pdbx_description
1 polymer ?
#
loop_
_entity_poly.entity_id
_entity_poly.type
_entity_poly.pdbx_seq_one_letter_code
_entity_poly.pdbx_strand_id
1 'polypeptide(L)'
;MNVLLSLNDQWFHVNVTHFFRPLLLLDFKSLRMHCQKTDNHLTVWLPNPRVNIDLIMCTIRFFFDDWPAESTLGQVVANCSILYNCDHGVRDTTACILFLRGLLLQELLIYIPHRLETVLRELKFKSAGAHATGRCLICCEDDRPLYRVHAPPPPDDAEEKETDAAAVARSQHMFCLSCIVRFPDNVCPLCRGALVH
;
A
#
# COMPACT_ATOMS: atom_id res chain seq x y z
N MET A 1 -4.92 3.07 3.30
CA MET A 1 -3.51 3.48 3.51
C MET A 1 -3.47 4.99 3.53
N ASN A 2 -2.76 5.57 4.50
CA ASN A 2 -2.60 7.02 4.62
C ASN A 2 -1.43 7.46 3.75
N VAL A 3 -1.70 8.34 2.80
CA VAL A 3 -0.70 8.97 1.95
C VAL A 3 -0.49 10.39 2.45
N LEU A 4 0.76 10.71 2.79
CA LEU A 4 1.17 12.04 3.21
C LEU A 4 1.75 12.77 1.99
N LEU A 5 1.23 13.95 1.71
CA LEU A 5 1.65 14.76 0.58
C LEU A 5 2.01 16.16 1.08
N SER A 6 3.03 16.76 0.50
CA SER A 6 3.37 18.17 0.71
C SER A 6 3.55 18.86 -0.64
N LEU A 7 2.89 20.00 -0.85
CA LEU A 7 3.14 20.90 -1.98
C LEU A 7 3.52 22.26 -1.43
N ASN A 8 4.72 22.75 -1.75
CA ASN A 8 5.19 24.08 -1.34
C ASN A 8 4.94 24.33 0.16
N ASP A 9 5.35 23.37 0.99
CA ASP A 9 5.20 23.31 2.45
C ASP A 9 3.77 23.16 2.99
N GLN A 10 2.75 23.07 2.13
CA GLN A 10 1.38 22.74 2.52
C GLN A 10 1.17 21.24 2.55
N TRP A 11 0.66 20.71 3.67
CA TRP A 11 0.47 19.28 3.87
C TRP A 11 -0.96 18.81 3.59
N PHE A 12 -1.10 17.66 2.95
CA PHE A 12 -2.36 17.05 2.58
C PHE A 12 -2.36 15.55 2.92
N HIS A 13 -3.55 15.02 3.14
CA HIS A 13 -3.77 13.61 3.44
C HIS A 13 -4.70 12.99 2.40
N VAL A 14 -4.28 11.88 1.81
CA VAL A 14 -5.12 11.09 0.89
C VAL A 14 -5.26 9.68 1.44
N ASN A 15 -6.50 9.20 1.50
CA ASN A 15 -6.81 7.83 1.87
C ASN A 15 -6.97 6.98 0.61
N VAL A 16 -6.10 5.99 0.46
CA VAL A 16 -6.16 5.04 -0.66
C VAL A 16 -6.67 3.69 -0.17
N THR A 17 -7.73 3.19 -0.81
CA THR A 17 -8.42 1.93 -0.46
C THR A 17 -7.93 0.72 -1.26
N HIS A 18 -7.34 0.92 -2.45
CA HIS A 18 -6.90 -0.16 -3.35
C HIS A 18 -5.41 -0.06 -3.67
N PHE A 19 -4.61 -1.04 -3.24
CA PHE A 19 -3.14 -0.93 -3.22
C PHE A 19 -2.38 -2.11 -3.84
N PHE A 20 -3.07 -3.21 -4.16
CA PHE A 20 -2.46 -4.41 -4.77
C PHE A 20 -2.34 -4.36 -6.30
N ARG A 21 -2.41 -3.17 -6.91
CA ARG A 21 -2.24 -3.01 -8.36
C ARG A 21 -0.79 -2.62 -8.67
N PRO A 22 -0.21 -3.08 -9.79
CA PRO A 22 1.10 -2.61 -10.24
C PRO A 22 1.12 -1.12 -10.53
N LEU A 23 -0.05 -0.56 -10.83
CA LEU A 23 -0.26 0.86 -11.03
C LEU A 23 -1.03 1.40 -9.83
N LEU A 24 -0.41 2.33 -9.12
CA LEU A 24 -1.06 3.06 -8.06
C LEU A 24 -1.39 4.46 -8.56
N LEU A 25 -2.68 4.78 -8.61
CA LEU A 25 -3.17 6.11 -8.96
C LEU A 25 -3.59 6.81 -7.67
N LEU A 26 -2.97 7.96 -7.41
CA LEU A 26 -3.35 8.87 -6.34
C LEU A 26 -4.14 10.02 -6.94
N ASP A 27 -5.40 10.17 -6.54
CA ASP A 27 -6.28 11.24 -7.00
C ASP A 27 -6.21 12.44 -6.05
N PHE A 28 -5.89 13.61 -6.58
CA PHE A 28 -5.77 14.88 -5.85
C PHE A 28 -6.87 15.89 -6.21
N LYS A 29 -7.81 15.54 -7.10
CA LYS A 29 -8.83 16.48 -7.63
C LYS A 29 -9.66 17.14 -6.53
N SER A 30 -9.99 16.37 -5.49
CA SER A 30 -10.76 16.86 -4.34
C SER A 30 -9.97 17.82 -3.45
N LEU A 31 -8.63 17.76 -3.48
CA LEU A 31 -7.75 18.57 -2.64
C LEU A 31 -7.46 19.96 -3.22
N ARG A 32 -7.75 20.19 -4.50
CA ARG A 32 -7.54 21.48 -5.20
C ARG A 32 -6.14 22.07 -4.96
N MET A 33 -5.13 21.24 -5.07
CA MET A 33 -3.73 21.62 -4.83
C MET A 33 -3.23 22.55 -5.95
N HIS A 34 -2.99 23.82 -5.61
CA HIS A 34 -2.55 24.86 -6.54
C HIS A 34 -1.03 24.99 -6.57
N CYS A 35 -0.47 24.90 -7.77
CA CYS A 35 0.94 25.16 -8.04
C CYS A 35 1.22 26.66 -8.11
N GLN A 36 2.45 27.03 -7.82
CA GLN A 36 3.02 28.34 -8.10
C GLN A 36 3.62 28.37 -9.51
N LYS A 37 3.96 29.56 -10.02
CA LYS A 37 4.61 29.68 -11.34
C LYS A 37 6.00 29.05 -11.34
N THR A 38 6.75 29.32 -10.29
CA THR A 38 8.15 28.93 -10.11
C THR A 38 8.31 28.12 -8.84
N ASP A 39 9.29 27.23 -8.81
CA ASP A 39 9.74 26.50 -7.63
C ASP A 39 8.66 25.62 -6.95
N ASN A 40 7.94 24.82 -7.74
CA ASN A 40 7.03 23.84 -7.16
C ASN A 40 7.79 22.65 -6.60
N HIS A 41 7.51 22.33 -5.34
CA HIS A 41 8.07 21.20 -4.63
C HIS A 41 6.96 20.28 -4.13
N LEU A 42 6.77 19.15 -4.82
CA LEU A 42 5.84 18.10 -4.39
C LEU A 42 6.63 16.97 -3.71
N THR A 43 6.30 16.67 -2.45
CA THR A 43 6.83 15.52 -1.73
C THR A 43 5.69 14.56 -1.41
N VAL A 44 5.89 13.27 -1.69
CA VAL A 44 4.89 12.21 -1.48
C VAL A 44 5.50 11.10 -0.65
N TRP A 45 4.81 10.72 0.42
CA TRP A 45 5.21 9.69 1.37
C TRP A 45 4.12 8.63 1.47
N LEU A 46 4.46 7.42 1.04
CA LEU A 46 3.61 6.23 1.06
C LEU A 46 4.21 5.18 2.00
N PRO A 47 3.84 5.19 3.28
CA PRO A 47 4.26 4.14 4.20
C PRO A 47 3.46 2.84 3.97
N ASN A 48 4.17 1.72 3.99
CA ASN A 48 3.65 0.36 3.92
C ASN A 48 2.65 0.11 2.76
N PRO A 49 3.00 0.47 1.50
CA PRO A 49 2.11 0.26 0.36
C PRO A 49 1.88 -1.20 0.02
N ARG A 50 2.80 -2.09 0.41
CA ARG A 50 2.70 -3.56 0.30
C ARG A 50 3.41 -4.22 1.46
N VAL A 51 3.23 -5.53 1.64
CA VAL A 51 3.87 -6.29 2.74
C VAL A 51 5.40 -6.24 2.65
N ASN A 52 5.94 -6.24 1.44
CA ASN A 52 7.38 -6.22 1.18
C ASN A 52 7.97 -4.82 0.91
N ILE A 53 7.16 -3.77 0.97
CA ILE A 53 7.60 -2.38 0.71
C ILE A 53 7.26 -1.55 1.95
N ASP A 54 8.28 -1.10 2.66
CA ASP A 54 8.11 -0.26 3.85
C ASP A 54 7.74 1.17 3.48
N LEU A 55 8.32 1.70 2.39
CA LEU A 55 8.13 3.08 2.00
C LEU A 55 8.29 3.26 0.49
N ILE A 56 7.37 4.01 -0.11
CA ILE A 56 7.60 4.68 -1.39
C ILE A 56 7.65 6.18 -1.09
N MET A 57 8.71 6.84 -1.55
CA MET A 57 8.90 8.27 -1.39
C MET A 57 9.19 8.92 -2.74
N CYS A 58 8.59 10.07 -2.99
CA CYS A 58 8.82 10.86 -4.19
C CYS A 58 9.05 12.31 -3.83
N THR A 59 10.01 12.96 -4.50
CA THR A 59 10.21 14.40 -4.43
C THR A 59 10.34 14.93 -5.86
N ILE A 60 9.38 15.74 -6.28
CA ILE A 60 9.28 16.29 -7.64
C ILE A 60 9.45 17.80 -7.56
N ARG A 61 10.42 18.31 -8.31
CA ARG A 61 10.67 19.75 -8.50
C ARG A 61 10.33 20.12 -9.93
N PHE A 62 9.49 21.14 -10.11
CA PHE A 62 9.10 21.60 -11.44
C PHE A 62 8.70 23.08 -11.44
N PHE A 63 8.70 23.68 -12.62
CA PHE A 63 8.30 25.06 -12.85
C PHE A 63 7.57 25.15 -14.18
N PHE A 64 6.87 26.26 -14.40
CA PHE A 64 6.24 26.56 -15.68
C PHE A 64 7.02 27.68 -16.37
N ASP A 65 7.41 27.46 -17.63
CA ASP A 65 8.03 28.50 -18.46
C ASP A 65 7.08 29.69 -18.62
N ASP A 66 5.82 29.39 -18.96
CA ASP A 66 4.73 30.35 -19.10
C ASP A 66 3.58 30.05 -18.14
N TRP A 67 2.70 31.03 -17.94
CA TRP A 67 1.51 30.82 -17.11
C TRP A 67 0.51 29.92 -17.85
N PRO A 68 0.25 28.68 -17.38
CA PRO A 68 -0.59 27.75 -18.12
C PRO A 68 -2.06 28.18 -18.03
N ALA A 69 -2.77 28.12 -19.16
CA ALA A 69 -4.21 28.30 -19.16
C ALA A 69 -4.91 27.16 -18.42
N GLU A 70 -6.10 27.40 -17.84
CA GLU A 70 -6.84 26.42 -17.02
C GLU A 70 -7.25 25.14 -17.77
N SER A 71 -7.35 25.19 -19.11
CA SER A 71 -7.66 24.04 -19.95
C SER A 71 -6.42 23.23 -20.35
N THR A 72 -5.22 23.74 -20.11
CA THR A 72 -3.96 23.10 -20.50
C THR A 72 -3.74 21.85 -19.68
N LEU A 73 -3.45 20.72 -20.33
CA LEU A 73 -3.05 19.50 -19.64
C LEU A 73 -1.53 19.41 -19.62
N GLY A 74 -0.98 19.02 -18.48
CA GLY A 74 0.47 18.90 -18.26
C GLY A 74 0.83 17.55 -17.66
N GLN A 75 2.06 17.11 -17.94
CA GLN A 75 2.63 15.92 -17.33
C GLN A 75 4.07 16.19 -16.88
N VAL A 76 4.43 15.70 -15.69
CA VAL A 76 5.81 15.71 -15.18
C VAL A 76 6.19 14.27 -14.88
N VAL A 77 7.27 13.80 -15.51
CA VAL A 77 7.83 12.46 -15.28
C VAL A 77 8.98 12.58 -14.28
N ALA A 78 8.93 11.77 -13.23
CA ALA A 78 9.94 11.74 -12.17
C ALA A 78 10.16 10.31 -11.69
N ASN A 79 11.06 10.15 -10.72
CA ASN A 79 11.33 8.86 -10.09
C ASN A 79 10.96 8.89 -8.60
N CYS A 80 10.34 7.81 -8.14
CA CYS A 80 10.17 7.48 -6.73
C CYS A 80 11.32 6.59 -6.25
N SER A 81 11.69 6.75 -4.99
CA SER A 81 12.50 5.78 -4.25
C SER A 81 11.60 4.78 -3.55
N ILE A 82 12.00 3.51 -3.56
CA ILE A 82 11.31 2.40 -2.91
C ILE A 82 12.26 1.79 -1.89
N LEU A 83 11.79 1.68 -0.66
CA LEU A 83 12.46 0.97 0.42
C LEU A 83 11.72 -0.36 0.67
N TYR A 84 12.43 -1.47 0.50
CA TYR A 84 11.88 -2.79 0.73
C TYR A 84 12.13 -3.26 2.15
N ASN A 85 11.14 -3.96 2.71
CA ASN A 85 11.27 -4.67 3.97
C ASN A 85 12.09 -5.95 3.75
N CYS A 86 13.40 -5.84 3.90
CA CYS A 86 14.31 -6.97 3.80
C CYS A 86 15.54 -6.72 4.68
N ASP A 87 16.18 -7.80 5.12
CA ASP A 87 17.30 -7.79 6.08
C ASP A 87 18.51 -6.93 5.66
N HIS A 88 18.53 -6.45 4.41
CA HIS A 88 19.60 -5.64 3.83
C HIS A 88 19.15 -4.25 3.34
N GLY A 89 17.92 -3.83 3.62
CA GLY A 89 17.44 -2.47 3.30
C GLY A 89 17.56 -2.11 1.82
N VAL A 90 17.20 -3.05 0.94
CA VAL A 90 17.29 -2.87 -0.53
C VAL A 90 16.50 -1.63 -0.94
N ARG A 91 17.13 -0.81 -1.77
CA ARG A 91 16.54 0.38 -2.37
C ARG A 91 16.40 0.17 -3.87
N ASP A 92 15.26 0.56 -4.42
CA ASP A 92 15.03 0.60 -5.87
C ASP A 92 14.42 1.94 -6.25
N THR A 93 14.42 2.23 -7.54
CA THR A 93 13.76 3.42 -8.08
C THR A 93 12.74 3.01 -9.13
N THR A 94 11.61 3.71 -9.15
CA THR A 94 10.59 3.50 -10.18
C THR A 94 10.08 4.82 -10.72
N ALA A 95 9.61 4.84 -11.94
CA ALA A 95 9.02 6.04 -12.53
C ALA A 95 7.66 6.36 -11.89
N CYS A 96 7.35 7.66 -11.84
CA CYS A 96 6.02 8.16 -11.60
C CYS A 96 5.69 9.30 -12.56
N ILE A 97 4.40 9.49 -12.83
CA ILE A 97 3.89 10.52 -13.73
C ILE A 97 2.88 11.36 -12.97
N LEU A 98 3.18 12.64 -12.84
CA LEU A 98 2.31 13.63 -12.25
C LEU A 98 1.50 14.31 -13.35
N PHE A 99 0.19 14.36 -13.19
CA PHE A 99 -0.74 14.99 -14.12
C PHE A 99 -1.26 16.32 -13.57
N LEU A 100 -1.31 17.32 -14.44
CA LEU A 100 -1.76 18.67 -14.13
C LEU A 100 -2.83 19.14 -15.11
N ARG A 101 -3.67 20.07 -14.64
CA ARG A 101 -4.59 20.85 -15.46
C ARG A 101 -4.47 22.32 -15.08
N GLY A 102 -3.92 23.14 -15.97
CA GLY A 102 -3.48 24.49 -15.64
C GLY A 102 -2.46 24.45 -14.50
N LEU A 103 -2.78 25.14 -13.40
CA LEU A 103 -1.97 25.14 -12.17
C LEU A 103 -2.41 24.09 -11.14
N LEU A 104 -3.43 23.29 -11.43
CA LEU A 104 -3.96 22.31 -10.49
C LEU A 104 -3.30 20.95 -10.69
N LEU A 105 -2.78 20.39 -9.60
CA LEU A 105 -2.42 18.97 -9.56
C LEU A 105 -3.69 18.12 -9.62
N GLN A 106 -3.70 17.15 -10.53
CA GLN A 106 -4.84 16.27 -10.73
C GLN A 106 -4.58 14.91 -10.10
N GLU A 107 -3.49 14.25 -10.52
CA GLU A 107 -3.25 12.85 -10.20
C GLU A 107 -1.75 12.56 -10.19
N LEU A 108 -1.34 11.55 -9.42
CA LEU A 108 0.00 10.95 -9.50
C LEU A 108 -0.13 9.46 -9.76
N LEU A 109 0.45 9.01 -10.87
CA LEU A 109 0.55 7.60 -11.22
C LEU A 109 1.94 7.08 -10.85
N ILE A 110 2.00 6.04 -10.02
CA ILE A 110 3.25 5.40 -9.59
C ILE A 110 3.26 3.98 -10.13
N TYR A 111 4.34 3.62 -10.83
CA TYR A 111 4.57 2.25 -11.29
C TYR A 111 5.23 1.47 -10.16
N ILE A 112 4.49 0.64 -9.43
CA ILE A 112 5.10 -0.16 -8.36
C ILE A 112 5.70 -1.42 -8.99
N PRO A 113 7.04 -1.59 -8.96
CA PRO A 113 7.70 -2.69 -9.64
C PRO A 113 7.23 -4.04 -9.13
N HIS A 114 7.11 -4.98 -10.07
CA HIS A 114 6.92 -6.40 -9.80
C HIS A 114 8.29 -7.06 -9.55
N ARG A 115 9.00 -6.76 -8.46
CA ARG A 115 10.24 -7.52 -8.17
C ARG A 115 9.93 -8.90 -7.57
N LEU A 116 10.09 -9.89 -8.46
CA LEU A 116 10.47 -11.31 -8.39
C LEU A 116 10.37 -12.17 -7.10
N GLU A 117 9.99 -13.43 -7.37
CA GLU A 117 9.91 -14.67 -6.57
C GLU A 117 9.05 -14.65 -5.29
N THR A 118 9.13 -13.61 -4.47
CA THR A 118 8.27 -13.46 -3.29
C THR A 118 6.82 -13.11 -3.66
N VAL A 119 6.61 -12.47 -4.81
CA VAL A 119 5.31 -12.02 -5.35
C VAL A 119 4.36 -13.16 -5.74
N LEU A 120 4.88 -14.37 -6.02
CA LEU A 120 4.03 -15.55 -6.24
C LEU A 120 3.15 -15.89 -5.02
N ARG A 121 3.53 -15.45 -3.82
CA ARG A 121 2.81 -15.74 -2.57
C ARG A 121 1.62 -14.80 -2.35
N GLU A 122 1.76 -13.50 -2.66
CA GLU A 122 0.66 -12.53 -2.55
C GLU A 122 -0.44 -12.75 -3.61
N LEU A 123 -0.08 -13.14 -4.84
CA LEU A 123 -1.07 -13.42 -5.90
C LEU A 123 -1.80 -14.75 -5.70
N LYS A 124 -1.13 -15.79 -5.14
CA LYS A 124 -1.77 -17.06 -4.76
C LYS A 124 -2.93 -16.85 -3.78
N PHE A 125 -2.83 -15.86 -2.90
CA PHE A 125 -3.85 -15.53 -1.91
C PHE A 125 -5.14 -14.96 -2.52
N LYS A 126 -5.07 -14.32 -3.70
CA LYS A 126 -6.25 -13.76 -4.37
C LYS A 126 -6.90 -14.76 -5.34
N SER A 127 -6.10 -15.67 -5.92
CA SER A 127 -6.58 -16.72 -6.83
C SER A 127 -7.13 -17.95 -6.10
N ALA A 128 -6.55 -18.31 -4.96
CA ALA A 128 -7.16 -19.26 -4.05
C ALA A 128 -8.07 -18.44 -3.14
N GLY A 129 -9.40 -18.50 -3.31
CA GLY A 129 -10.31 -17.93 -2.33
C GLY A 129 -9.80 -18.25 -0.92
N ALA A 130 -9.76 -17.24 -0.05
CA ALA A 130 -9.05 -17.26 1.24
C ALA A 130 -9.64 -18.25 2.29
N HIS A 131 -10.21 -19.36 1.85
CA HIS A 131 -10.96 -20.28 2.67
C HIS A 131 -10.53 -21.73 2.32
N ALA A 132 -9.95 -22.41 3.32
CA ALA A 132 -9.93 -23.87 3.45
C ALA A 132 -8.85 -24.72 2.75
N THR A 133 -7.69 -24.21 2.31
CA THR A 133 -6.73 -25.08 1.59
C THR A 133 -5.76 -25.88 2.46
N GLY A 134 -5.72 -25.71 3.79
CA GLY A 134 -4.74 -26.44 4.62
C GLY A 134 -3.29 -26.08 4.30
N ARG A 135 -3.05 -24.91 3.69
CA ARG A 135 -1.72 -24.38 3.32
C ARG A 135 -1.41 -23.10 4.08
N CYS A 136 -0.13 -22.83 4.32
CA CYS A 136 0.27 -21.55 4.92
C CYS A 136 -0.05 -20.40 3.96
N LEU A 137 -0.76 -19.38 4.45
CA LEU A 137 -1.15 -18.24 3.61
C LEU A 137 0.02 -17.31 3.22
N ILE A 138 1.21 -17.51 3.82
CA ILE A 138 2.43 -16.76 3.48
C ILE A 138 3.33 -17.56 2.56
N CYS A 139 3.72 -18.79 2.91
CA CYS A 139 4.63 -19.57 2.07
C CYS A 139 3.94 -20.47 1.04
N CYS A 140 2.65 -20.74 1.21
CA CYS A 140 1.84 -21.67 0.41
C CYS A 140 2.38 -23.10 0.38
N GLU A 141 3.10 -23.52 1.43
CA GLU A 141 3.54 -24.91 1.61
C GLU A 141 2.48 -25.72 2.36
N ASP A 142 2.31 -26.97 1.96
CA ASP A 142 1.27 -27.90 2.42
C ASP A 142 1.79 -28.81 3.54
N ASP A 143 3.11 -29.03 3.58
CA ASP A 143 3.76 -30.04 4.43
C ASP A 143 4.11 -29.53 5.83
N ARG A 144 3.68 -28.30 6.18
CA ARG A 144 4.02 -27.67 7.46
C ARG A 144 2.79 -27.53 8.34
N PRO A 145 2.92 -27.79 9.65
CA PRO A 145 1.85 -27.53 10.60
C PRO A 145 1.47 -26.05 10.54
N LEU A 146 0.17 -25.79 10.50
CA LEU A 146 -0.41 -24.46 10.41
C LEU A 146 -1.01 -24.07 11.75
N TYR A 147 -0.77 -22.81 12.10
CA TYR A 147 -1.22 -22.22 13.34
C TYR A 147 -2.17 -21.09 13.00
N ARG A 148 -3.31 -21.09 13.69
CA ARG A 148 -4.19 -19.94 13.71
C ARG A 148 -3.51 -18.87 14.55
N VAL A 149 -3.43 -17.65 14.03
CA VAL A 149 -2.68 -16.58 14.72
C VAL A 149 -3.56 -15.51 15.35
N HIS A 150 -4.87 -15.61 15.17
CA HIS A 150 -5.85 -14.78 15.86
C HIS A 150 -6.70 -15.64 16.77
N ALA A 151 -7.11 -15.09 17.90
CA ALA A 151 -8.11 -15.72 18.74
C ALA A 151 -9.37 -16.00 17.92
N PRO A 152 -10.02 -17.17 18.08
CA PRO A 152 -11.37 -17.34 17.61
C PRO A 152 -12.26 -16.24 18.22
N PRO A 153 -13.29 -15.76 17.50
CA PRO A 153 -14.30 -14.95 18.13
C PRO A 153 -14.87 -15.72 19.35
N PRO A 154 -15.23 -15.02 20.43
CA PRO A 154 -15.86 -15.66 21.58
C PRO A 154 -17.10 -16.45 21.11
N PRO A 155 -17.39 -17.62 21.71
CA PRO A 155 -18.62 -18.33 21.42
C PRO A 155 -19.81 -17.41 21.74
N ASP A 156 -20.77 -17.35 20.82
CA ASP A 156 -21.92 -16.45 20.85
C ASP A 156 -22.85 -16.78 22.03
N ASP A 157 -22.52 -16.29 23.24
CA ASP A 157 -23.49 -16.12 24.30
C ASP A 157 -24.01 -14.67 24.23
N ALA A 158 -25.26 -14.55 23.77
CA ALA A 158 -26.15 -13.38 23.74
C ALA A 158 -26.09 -12.44 22.51
N GLU A 159 -27.19 -12.55 21.77
CA GLU A 159 -27.77 -11.58 20.82
C GLU A 159 -27.11 -11.46 19.45
N GLU A 160 -27.94 -11.71 18.43
CA GLU A 160 -27.73 -11.52 17.00
C GLU A 160 -27.18 -10.12 16.67
N LYS A 161 -25.87 -9.91 16.87
CA LYS A 161 -25.13 -8.89 16.15
C LYS A 161 -24.54 -9.56 14.94
N GLU A 162 -24.87 -9.03 13.76
CA GLU A 162 -24.18 -9.28 12.50
C GLU A 162 -22.71 -9.57 12.79
N THR A 163 -22.34 -10.85 12.70
CA THR A 163 -20.95 -11.27 12.85
C THR A 163 -20.21 -10.59 11.72
N ASP A 164 -19.51 -9.52 12.07
CA ASP A 164 -18.77 -8.68 11.16
C ASP A 164 -17.94 -9.62 10.27
N ALA A 165 -18.28 -9.75 8.98
CA ALA A 165 -17.71 -10.78 8.11
C ALA A 165 -16.17 -10.67 8.07
N ALA A 166 -15.66 -9.46 8.34
CA ALA A 166 -14.25 -9.16 8.55
C ALA A 166 -13.63 -9.82 9.79
N ALA A 167 -14.37 -10.00 10.89
CA ALA A 167 -13.91 -10.69 12.11
C ALA A 167 -13.84 -12.21 11.90
N VAL A 168 -14.84 -12.79 11.23
CA VAL A 168 -14.84 -14.20 10.85
C VAL A 168 -13.69 -14.50 9.88
N ALA A 169 -13.49 -13.64 8.86
CA ALA A 169 -12.36 -13.75 7.94
C ALA A 169 -11.00 -13.63 8.65
N ARG A 170 -10.88 -12.73 9.63
CA ARG A 170 -9.65 -12.58 10.45
C ARG A 170 -9.32 -13.84 11.23
N SER A 171 -10.31 -14.53 11.80
CA SER A 171 -10.10 -15.77 12.59
C SER A 171 -9.54 -16.95 11.78
N GLN A 172 -9.52 -16.86 10.46
CA GLN A 172 -9.11 -17.93 9.56
C GLN A 172 -7.68 -17.76 9.01
N HIS A 173 -6.92 -16.77 9.47
CA HIS A 173 -5.52 -16.62 9.06
C HIS A 173 -4.66 -17.75 9.66
N MET A 174 -4.21 -18.65 8.79
CA MET A 174 -3.39 -19.81 9.13
C MET A 174 -1.99 -19.66 8.53
N PHE A 175 -0.96 -19.73 9.38
CA PHE A 175 0.44 -19.58 8.98
C PHE A 175 1.31 -20.73 9.53
N CYS A 176 2.39 -21.10 8.85
CA CYS A 176 3.36 -22.02 9.42
C CYS A 176 4.25 -21.29 10.44
N LEU A 177 4.78 -22.02 11.43
CA LEU A 177 5.60 -21.45 12.49
C LEU A 177 6.79 -20.65 11.95
N SER A 178 7.45 -21.16 10.90
CA SER A 178 8.57 -20.48 10.25
C SER A 178 8.23 -19.13 9.62
N CYS A 179 6.97 -18.91 9.25
CA CYS A 179 6.50 -17.60 8.79
C CYS A 179 6.14 -16.70 9.96
N ILE A 180 5.52 -17.26 11.02
CA ILE A 180 5.11 -16.51 12.22
C ILE A 180 6.31 -15.84 12.90
N VAL A 181 7.40 -16.58 13.08
CA VAL A 181 8.63 -16.06 13.72
C VAL A 181 9.30 -14.92 12.95
N ARG A 182 8.90 -14.70 11.68
CA ARG A 182 9.43 -13.62 10.84
C ARG A 182 8.55 -12.38 10.83
N PHE A 183 7.40 -12.41 11.51
CA PHE A 183 6.51 -11.25 11.55
C PHE A 183 7.08 -10.19 12.49
N PRO A 184 7.38 -8.98 11.99
CA PRO A 184 7.78 -7.88 12.86
C PRO A 184 6.63 -7.54 13.81
N ASP A 185 6.98 -7.25 15.07
CA ASP A 185 6.08 -6.69 16.09
C ASP A 185 4.85 -7.53 16.46
N ASN A 186 4.85 -8.85 16.21
CA ASN A 186 3.69 -9.73 16.44
C ASN A 186 2.41 -9.18 15.79
N VAL A 187 2.53 -8.68 14.56
CA VAL A 187 1.39 -8.18 13.77
C VAL A 187 1.12 -9.10 12.58
N CYS A 188 -0.15 -9.42 12.35
CA CYS A 188 -0.55 -10.22 11.20
C CYS A 188 -0.30 -9.47 9.89
N PRO A 189 0.44 -10.03 8.93
CA PRO A 189 0.71 -9.36 7.65
C PRO A 189 -0.55 -9.20 6.77
N LEU A 190 -1.61 -9.97 7.03
CA LEU A 190 -2.85 -9.94 6.23
C LEU A 190 -3.84 -8.87 6.71
N CYS A 191 -4.14 -8.82 8.01
CA CYS A 191 -5.12 -7.88 8.56
C CYS A 191 -4.55 -6.81 9.49
N ARG A 192 -3.24 -6.86 9.78
CA ARG A 192 -2.56 -5.96 10.71
C ARG A 192 -3.09 -6.02 12.15
N GLY A 193 -3.85 -7.05 12.49
CA GLY A 193 -4.25 -7.33 13.87
C GLY A 193 -3.11 -7.94 14.68
N ALA A 194 -3.12 -7.73 15.99
CA ALA A 194 -2.18 -8.37 16.92
C ALA A 194 -2.30 -9.90 16.83
N LEU A 195 -1.17 -10.57 16.94
CA LEU A 195 -1.10 -12.03 17.04
C LEU A 195 -1.31 -12.46 18.48
N VAL A 196 -2.01 -13.58 18.66
CA VAL A 196 -2.22 -14.18 19.97
C VAL A 196 -1.16 -15.27 20.15
N HIS A 197 -0.39 -15.17 21.24
CA HIS A 197 0.50 -16.23 21.72
C HIS A 197 -0.28 -17.20 22.60
#